data_AF-A0A949Q2U2-F1
#
_entry.id   AF-A0A949Q2U2-F1
#
_cell.length_a   1.000
_cell.length_b   1.000
_cell.length_c   1.000
_cell.angle_alpha   90.00
_cell.angle_beta   90.00
_cell.angle_gamma   90.00
#
_symmetry.space_group_name_H-M   'P 1'
#
loop_
_entity.id
_entity.type
_entity.pdbx_description
1 polymer ?
#
loop_
_entity_poly.entity_id
_entity_poly.type
_entity_poly.pdbx_seq_one_letter_code
_entity_poly.pdbx_strand_id
1 'polypeptide(L)'
;MKLASRWSFLHNRSVPIAKDVEAFVKTKTSGRLFNASYPHVRTTLKTMKPDLPDGQAVHVLRHTFATHVMIQDGNIITLQRILGYANIQQTMVYAHFAPDYLQDAVTRNPLTGVSIR
;
A
#
# COMPACT_ATOMS: atom_id res chain seq x y z
N MET A 1 -5.38 -18.39 8.19
CA MET A 1 -4.39 -17.34 7.86
C MET A 1 -3.99 -16.60 9.15
N LYS A 2 -2.95 -17.05 9.86
CA LYS A 2 -2.44 -16.45 11.11
C LYS A 2 -1.36 -15.41 10.77
N LEU A 3 -1.73 -14.14 10.56
CA LEU A 3 -0.74 -13.07 10.36
C LEU A 3 -1.27 -11.75 10.92
N ALA A 4 -1.08 -11.51 12.22
CA ALA A 4 -1.35 -10.20 12.82
C ALA A 4 -0.24 -9.70 13.77
N SER A 5 0.75 -10.51 14.13
CA SER A 5 1.58 -10.23 15.32
C SER A 5 3.05 -9.83 15.11
N ARG A 6 3.59 -9.63 13.91
CA ARG A 6 5.03 -9.28 13.75
C ARG A 6 5.35 -8.32 12.60
N TRP A 7 4.75 -7.14 12.59
CA TRP A 7 5.13 -6.06 11.66
C TRP A 7 5.90 -4.98 12.43
N SER A 8 7.21 -4.88 12.20
CA SER A 8 8.07 -3.82 12.73
C SER A 8 8.01 -2.59 11.81
N PHE A 9 7.46 -1.50 12.32
CA PHE A 9 7.33 -0.25 11.58
C PHE A 9 8.50 0.68 11.89
N LEU A 10 8.94 1.45 10.90
CA LEU A 10 9.72 2.66 11.12
C LEU A 10 8.79 3.75 11.69
N HIS A 11 9.29 4.51 12.67
CA HIS A 11 8.58 5.65 13.26
C HIS A 11 8.43 6.79 12.24
N ASN A 12 7.33 7.57 12.39
CA ASN A 12 6.87 8.71 11.59
C ASN A 12 7.20 8.71 10.09
N ARG A 13 6.16 8.67 9.25
CA ARG A 13 6.29 8.79 7.80
C ARG A 13 5.31 9.82 7.24
N SER A 14 5.69 10.40 6.11
CA SER A 14 4.84 11.29 5.32
C SER A 14 4.53 10.64 3.99
N VAL A 15 3.25 10.57 3.64
CA VAL A 15 2.78 10.05 2.35
C VAL A 15 2.08 11.19 1.63
N PRO A 16 2.51 11.57 0.41
CA PRO A 16 1.83 12.60 -0.35
C PRO A 16 0.44 12.11 -0.77
N ILE A 17 -0.54 13.02 -0.75
CA ILE A 17 -1.91 12.78 -1.20
C ILE A 17 -2.26 13.79 -2.29
N ALA A 18 -3.20 13.43 -3.16
CA ALA A 18 -3.70 14.33 -4.18
C ALA A 18 -4.52 15.47 -3.55
N LYS A 19 -4.55 16.64 -4.22
CA LYS A 19 -5.18 17.86 -3.70
C LYS A 19 -6.68 17.73 -3.49
N ASP A 20 -7.36 16.96 -4.33
CA ASP A 20 -8.77 16.62 -4.21
C ASP A 20 -9.05 15.76 -2.97
N VAL A 21 -8.19 14.78 -2.68
CA VAL A 21 -8.25 13.99 -1.44
C VAL A 21 -8.00 14.86 -0.22
N GLU A 22 -7.01 15.77 -0.30
CA GLU A 22 -6.77 16.75 0.77
C GLU A 22 -8.02 17.61 1.01
N ALA A 23 -8.61 18.17 -0.05
CA ALA A 23 -9.82 18.99 0.05
C ALA A 23 -11.01 18.22 0.62
N PHE A 24 -11.16 16.94 0.25
CA PHE A 24 -12.22 16.07 0.76
C PHE A 24 -12.06 15.75 2.24
N VAL A 25 -10.83 15.48 2.69
CA VAL A 25 -10.54 15.05 4.06
C VAL A 25 -10.41 16.23 5.04
N LYS A 26 -9.83 17.34 4.60
CA LYS A 26 -9.50 18.50 5.43
C LYS A 26 -10.71 19.43 5.57
N THR A 27 -11.74 18.94 6.24
CA THR A 27 -12.99 19.69 6.53
C THR A 27 -12.83 20.77 7.60
N LYS A 28 -11.70 20.78 8.33
CA LYS A 28 -11.41 21.70 9.43
C LYS A 28 -9.98 22.21 9.33
N THR A 29 -9.75 23.42 9.85
CA THR A 29 -8.41 24.04 9.89
C THR A 29 -7.53 23.50 11.02
N SER A 30 -8.11 23.01 12.12
CA SER A 30 -7.38 22.45 13.25
C SER A 30 -8.18 21.38 14.00
N GLY A 31 -7.49 20.62 14.86
CA GLY A 31 -8.08 19.53 15.66
C GLY A 31 -8.10 18.18 14.92
N ARG A 32 -8.91 17.24 15.44
CA ARG A 32 -9.07 15.91 14.82
C ARG A 32 -9.88 16.04 13.52
N LEU A 33 -9.33 15.49 12.43
CA LEU A 33 -9.99 15.47 11.12
C LEU A 33 -11.22 14.55 11.10
N PHE A 34 -11.15 13.41 11.80
CA PHE A 34 -12.21 12.40 11.78
C PHE A 34 -12.77 12.15 13.18
N ASN A 35 -14.10 12.03 13.26
CA ASN A 35 -14.81 11.41 14.37
C ASN A 35 -15.36 10.04 13.90
N ALA A 36 -14.47 9.07 13.71
CA ALA A 36 -14.81 7.79 13.09
C ALA A 36 -15.21 6.73 14.14
N SER A 37 -16.27 5.97 13.85
CA SER A 37 -16.69 4.82 14.66
C SER A 37 -16.11 3.53 14.09
N TYR A 38 -15.07 2.99 14.75
CA TYR A 38 -14.47 1.71 14.35
C TYR A 38 -15.48 0.54 14.35
N PRO A 39 -16.37 0.37 15.36
CA PRO A 39 -17.37 -0.69 15.33
C PRO A 39 -18.27 -0.62 14.10
N HIS A 40 -18.70 0.59 13.70
CA HIS A 40 -19.50 0.77 12.49
C HIS A 40 -18.73 0.36 11.24
N VAL A 41 -17.50 0.85 11.07
CA VAL A 41 -16.64 0.50 9.93
C VAL A 41 -16.40 -1.02 9.87
N ARG A 42 -16.11 -1.66 11.01
CA ARG A 42 -15.89 -3.10 11.10
C ARG A 42 -17.13 -3.89 10.66
N THR A 43 -18.31 -3.51 11.16
CA THR A 43 -19.57 -4.19 10.79
C THR A 43 -19.87 -4.02 9.31
N THR A 44 -19.76 -2.80 8.77
CA THR A 44 -19.95 -2.53 7.34
C THR A 44 -18.99 -3.33 6.48
N LEU A 45 -17.70 -3.40 6.85
CA LEU A 45 -16.70 -4.20 6.14
C LEU A 45 -17.04 -5.71 6.18
N LYS A 46 -17.50 -6.23 7.32
CA LYS A 46 -17.90 -7.64 7.44
C LYS A 46 -19.16 -7.95 6.63
N THR A 47 -20.09 -7.01 6.50
CA THR A 47 -21.27 -7.15 5.63
C THR A 47 -20.87 -7.18 4.15
N MET A 48 -19.98 -6.29 3.72
CA MET A 48 -19.51 -6.22 2.32
C MET A 48 -18.56 -7.37 1.97
N LYS A 49 -17.79 -7.86 2.94
CA LYS A 49 -16.84 -8.95 2.79
C LYS A 49 -17.03 -9.98 3.92
N PRO A 50 -18.02 -10.88 3.82
CA PRO A 50 -18.34 -11.86 4.87
C PRO A 50 -17.19 -12.81 5.20
N ASP A 51 -16.34 -13.12 4.22
CA ASP A 51 -15.15 -13.97 4.35
C ASP A 51 -13.94 -13.25 4.97
N LEU A 52 -14.06 -11.95 5.34
CA LEU A 52 -12.98 -11.21 5.98
C LEU A 52 -12.61 -11.86 7.32
N PRO A 53 -11.35 -12.29 7.54
CA PRO A 53 -10.96 -12.90 8.80
C PRO A 53 -11.13 -11.96 9.99
N ASP A 54 -11.40 -12.53 11.16
CA ASP A 54 -11.55 -11.73 12.37
C ASP A 54 -10.26 -10.98 12.70
N GLY A 55 -10.41 -9.73 13.14
CA GLY A 55 -9.31 -8.82 13.41
C GLY A 55 -8.69 -8.15 12.18
N GLN A 56 -9.07 -8.51 10.94
CA GLN A 56 -8.46 -7.92 9.74
C GLN A 56 -9.12 -6.61 9.27
N ALA A 57 -10.23 -6.19 9.87
CA ALA A 57 -10.92 -4.95 9.48
C ALA A 57 -10.04 -3.69 9.62
N VAL A 58 -9.09 -3.67 10.56
CA VAL A 58 -8.12 -2.56 10.72
C VAL A 58 -7.05 -2.52 9.63
N HIS A 59 -6.84 -3.61 8.90
CA HIS A 59 -5.76 -3.76 7.91
C HIS A 59 -6.25 -3.95 6.48
N VAL A 60 -7.52 -4.31 6.28
CA VAL A 60 -8.03 -4.64 4.94
C VAL A 60 -7.82 -3.51 3.94
N LEU A 61 -8.12 -2.26 4.29
CA LEU A 61 -7.93 -1.11 3.40
C LEU A 61 -6.45 -0.85 3.09
N ARG A 62 -5.54 -1.12 4.04
CA ARG A 62 -4.10 -1.04 3.82
C ARG A 62 -3.64 -2.11 2.84
N HIS A 63 -4.14 -3.34 2.97
CA HIS A 63 -3.85 -4.43 2.04
C HIS A 63 -4.39 -4.14 0.64
N THR A 64 -5.60 -3.59 0.54
CA THR A 64 -6.18 -3.14 -0.73
C THR A 64 -5.29 -2.11 -1.40
N PHE A 65 -4.91 -1.04 -0.68
CA PHE A 65 -4.00 -0.02 -1.21
C PHE A 65 -2.68 -0.61 -1.70
N ALA A 66 -2.01 -1.42 -0.87
CA ALA A 66 -0.72 -2.00 -1.21
C ALA A 66 -0.79 -2.94 -2.43
N THR A 67 -1.85 -3.73 -2.52
CA THR A 67 -2.09 -4.63 -3.66
C THR A 67 -2.25 -3.83 -4.95
N HIS A 68 -3.11 -2.81 -4.95
CA HIS A 68 -3.34 -1.98 -6.14
C HIS A 68 -2.10 -1.21 -6.58
N VAL A 69 -1.31 -0.67 -5.64
CA VAL A 69 -0.04 0.00 -5.97
C VAL A 69 0.93 -0.96 -6.63
N MET A 70 1.05 -2.21 -6.16
CA MET A 70 1.93 -3.19 -6.80
C MET A 70 1.45 -3.60 -8.18
N ILE A 71 0.14 -3.76 -8.37
CA ILE A 71 -0.45 -4.05 -9.70
C ILE A 71 -0.12 -2.95 -10.70
N GLN A 72 -0.10 -1.69 -10.26
CA GLN A 72 0.09 -0.53 -11.15
C GLN A 72 1.56 -0.18 -11.41
N ASP A 73 2.39 -0.12 -10.37
CA ASP A 73 3.77 0.41 -10.45
C ASP A 73 4.85 -0.68 -10.32
N GLY A 74 4.53 -1.81 -9.67
CA GLY A 74 5.48 -2.88 -9.43
C GLY A 74 6.69 -2.53 -8.54
N ASN A 75 6.81 -1.28 -8.07
CA ASN A 75 7.95 -0.83 -7.28
C ASN A 75 7.82 -1.17 -5.79
N ILE A 76 8.36 -2.32 -5.41
CA ILE A 76 8.30 -2.85 -4.04
C ILE A 76 9.02 -1.97 -3.00
N ILE A 77 10.06 -1.23 -3.41
CA ILE A 77 10.83 -0.34 -2.52
C ILE A 77 10.01 0.90 -2.18
N THR A 78 9.34 1.48 -3.19
CA THR A 78 8.42 2.59 -2.98
C THR A 78 7.27 2.17 -2.06
N LEU A 79 6.68 1.00 -2.29
CA LEU A 79 5.62 0.48 -1.42
C LEU A 79 6.12 0.29 0.03
N GLN A 80 7.33 -0.25 0.24
CA GLN A 80 7.92 -0.43 1.57
C GLN A 80 8.02 0.90 2.34
N ARG A 81 8.44 1.97 1.67
CA ARG A 81 8.53 3.32 2.25
C ARG A 81 7.15 3.90 2.58
N ILE A 82 6.18 3.76 1.68
CA ILE A 82 4.80 4.22 1.91
C ILE A 82 4.15 3.49 3.09
N LEU A 83 4.40 2.19 3.20
CA LEU A 83 3.89 1.34 4.28
C LEU A 83 4.68 1.52 5.60
N GLY A 84 5.88 2.10 5.55
CA GLY A 84 6.75 2.33 6.70
C GLY A 84 7.26 1.05 7.33
N TYR A 85 7.46 -0.02 6.55
CA TYR A 85 8.02 -1.26 7.07
C TYR A 85 9.54 -1.14 7.25
N ALA A 86 10.07 -1.56 8.39
CA ALA A 86 11.52 -1.51 8.63
C ALA A 86 12.30 -2.55 7.81
N ASN A 87 11.64 -3.65 7.46
CA ASN A 87 12.22 -4.76 6.72
C ASN A 87 11.46 -4.97 5.40
N ILE A 88 12.18 -5.06 4.28
CA ILE A 88 11.57 -5.33 2.96
C ILE A 88 10.78 -6.64 2.92
N GLN A 89 11.17 -7.65 3.71
CA GLN A 89 10.50 -8.94 3.78
C GLN A 89 9.03 -8.85 4.19
N GLN A 90 8.68 -7.79 4.93
CA GLN A 90 7.30 -7.48 5.24
C GLN A 90 6.53 -7.11 3.96
N THR A 91 7.08 -6.25 3.12
CA THR A 91 6.44 -5.82 1.87
C THR A 91 6.36 -6.96 0.84
N MET A 92 7.26 -7.95 0.90
CA MET A 92 7.31 -9.06 -0.07
C MET A 92 6.02 -9.87 -0.20
N VAL A 93 5.12 -9.81 0.78
CA VAL A 93 3.78 -10.42 0.67
C VAL A 93 2.97 -9.90 -0.52
N TYR A 94 3.30 -8.71 -1.05
CA TYR A 94 2.64 -8.12 -2.22
C TYR A 94 3.43 -8.28 -3.53
N ALA A 95 4.64 -8.85 -3.51
CA ALA A 95 5.52 -8.89 -4.67
C ALA A 95 4.91 -9.65 -5.86
N HIS A 96 4.10 -10.68 -5.60
CA HIS A 96 3.42 -11.48 -6.61
C HIS A 96 2.33 -10.72 -7.39
N PHE A 97 1.96 -9.51 -6.96
CA PHE A 97 1.06 -8.63 -7.68
C PHE A 97 1.77 -7.72 -8.67
N ALA A 98 3.11 -7.65 -8.65
CA ALA A 98 3.86 -6.87 -9.62
C ALA A 98 3.65 -7.45 -11.03
N PRO A 99 3.44 -6.60 -12.05
CA PRO A 99 3.39 -7.07 -13.42
C PRO A 99 4.78 -7.57 -13.86
N ASP A 100 4.78 -8.44 -14.87
CA ASP A 100 6.02 -9.00 -15.42
C ASP A 100 6.73 -7.96 -16.31
N TYR A 101 7.99 -7.68 -15.98
CA TYR A 101 8.85 -6.73 -16.68
C TYR A 101 10.07 -7.40 -17.31
N LEU A 102 10.03 -8.69 -17.64
CA LEU A 102 11.20 -9.38 -18.25
C LEU A 102 11.75 -8.65 -19.48
N GLN A 103 10.89 -8.02 -20.30
CA GLN A 103 11.31 -7.24 -21.47
C GLN A 103 11.99 -5.91 -21.11
N ASP A 104 11.79 -5.40 -19.90
CA ASP A 104 12.45 -4.18 -19.44
C ASP A 104 13.96 -4.35 -19.30
N ALA A 105 14.46 -5.58 -19.11
CA ALA A 105 15.89 -5.85 -19.14
C ALA A 105 16.50 -5.51 -20.52
N VAL A 106 15.75 -5.71 -21.60
CA VAL A 106 16.19 -5.40 -22.97
C VAL A 106 16.04 -3.92 -23.30
N THR A 107 15.06 -3.22 -22.73
CA THR A 107 14.83 -1.79 -23.03
C THR A 107 15.55 -0.84 -22.07
N ARG A 108 15.89 -1.28 -20.85
CA ARG A 108 16.52 -0.46 -19.80
C ARG A 108 17.98 -0.81 -19.51
N ASN A 109 18.61 -1.68 -20.30
CA ASN A 109 20.05 -1.94 -20.17
C ASN A 109 20.86 -0.74 -20.69
N PRO A 110 22.10 -0.56 -20.20
CA PRO A 110 22.97 0.57 -20.56
C PRO A 110 23.45 0.58 -22.02
N LEU A 111 23.20 -0.48 -22.80
CA LEU A 111 23.61 -0.58 -24.20
C LEU A 111 22.49 -0.15 -25.17
N THR A 112 21.30 0.15 -24.65
CA THR A 112 20.17 0.64 -25.45
C THR A 112 20.55 1.96 -26.12
N GLY A 113 20.60 1.97 -27.45
CA GLY A 113 20.99 3.15 -28.24
C GLY A 113 22.48 3.25 -28.58
N VAL A 114 23.32 2.36 -28.05
CA VAL A 114 24.73 2.26 -28.44
C VAL A 114 24.83 1.32 -29.64
N SER A 115 25.25 1.85 -30.80
CA SER A 115 25.55 1.01 -31.96
C SER A 115 26.82 0.22 -31.68
N ILE A 116 26.68 -1.06 -31.35
CA ILE A 116 27.79 -2.01 -31.32
C ILE A 116 28.06 -2.42 -32.77
N ARG A 117 28.79 -1.56 -33.50
CA ARG A 117 29.35 -1.85 -34.82
C ARG A 117 30.78 -1.34 -34.87
#